data_AF-A0A9Q1QDQ3-F1
#
_entry.id   AF-A0A9Q1QDQ3-F1
#
_cell.length_a   1.000
_cell.length_b   1.000
_cell.length_c   1.000
_cell.angle_alpha   90.00
_cell.angle_beta   90.00
_cell.angle_gamma   90.00
#
_symmetry.space_group_name_H-M   'P 1'
#
loop_
_entity.id
_entity.type
_entity.pdbx_description
1 polymer ?
#
loop_
_entity_poly.entity_id
_entity_poly.type
_entity_poly.pdbx_seq_one_letter_code
_entity_poly.pdbx_strand_id
1 'polypeptide(L)'
;MENSFLRSLGHIDLDLPQPPEKATRPPLQPVDPLSRFGPKAEISHIFRAPEKRPPKELSLAFLGLALVPLAGFLLGLLRLGVNFKNFPKSGLPAAFATLFHLGLAAVLGLYVLFWLKLNLFTTLKVLGFLGVFLVFVGHRTLSYLASTSAKLKSA
;
A
#
# COMPACT_ATOMS: atom_id res chain seq x y z
N MET A 1 41.66 70.37 32.17
CA MET A 1 40.52 70.97 31.43
C MET A 1 39.31 70.10 31.72
N GLU A 2 38.50 70.48 32.72
CA GLU A 2 37.50 69.60 33.36
C GLU A 2 36.04 69.95 33.03
N ASN A 3 35.78 70.77 32.00
CA ASN A 3 34.42 71.20 31.68
C ASN A 3 34.05 70.81 30.24
N SER A 4 33.55 69.59 30.05
CA SER A 4 32.79 69.25 28.84
C SER A 4 31.31 69.43 29.14
N PHE A 5 30.70 70.46 28.55
CA PHE A 5 29.26 70.67 28.62
C PHE A 5 28.55 69.70 27.68
N LEU A 6 27.77 68.78 28.23
CA LEU A 6 26.86 67.92 27.46
C LEU A 6 25.46 68.51 27.56
N ARG A 7 24.97 69.08 26.45
CA ARG A 7 23.61 69.62 26.34
C ARG A 7 22.93 69.01 25.14
N SER A 8 21.75 68.44 25.35
CA SER A 8 20.91 67.95 24.24
C SER A 8 20.37 69.16 23.47
N LEU A 9 20.76 69.30 22.20
CA LEU A 9 20.40 70.42 21.34
C LEU A 9 19.11 70.16 20.54
N GLY A 10 18.71 68.90 20.43
CA GLY A 10 17.54 68.49 19.66
C GLY A 10 17.54 67.00 19.36
N HIS A 11 16.46 66.54 18.74
CA HIS A 11 16.31 65.17 18.26
C HIS A 11 16.20 65.18 16.75
N ILE A 12 16.87 64.22 16.09
CA ILE A 12 16.79 64.02 14.64
C ILE A 12 16.22 62.63 14.43
N ASP A 13 15.01 62.57 13.86
CA ASP A 13 14.40 61.34 13.38
C ASP A 13 14.82 61.11 11.93
N LEU A 14 15.59 60.04 11.69
CA LEU A 14 16.00 59.63 10.36
C LEU A 14 15.11 58.48 9.89
N ASP A 15 14.28 58.72 8.88
CA ASP A 15 13.51 57.67 8.21
C ASP A 15 14.35 57.05 7.08
N LEU A 16 15.21 56.10 7.45
CA LEU A 16 16.10 55.42 6.50
C LEU A 16 15.43 54.15 5.93
N PRO A 17 15.61 53.86 4.63
CA PRO A 17 15.08 52.63 4.03
C PRO A 17 15.79 51.39 4.58
N GLN A 18 15.09 50.25 4.60
CA GLN A 18 15.68 48.99 5.04
C GLN A 18 16.85 48.57 4.12
N PRO A 19 18.02 48.20 4.68
CA PRO A 19 19.14 47.72 3.89
C PRO A 19 18.76 46.48 3.05
N PRO A 20 19.23 46.37 1.80
CA PRO A 20 18.95 45.20 0.97
C PRO A 20 19.57 43.93 1.58
N GLU A 21 18.92 42.78 1.38
CA GLU A 21 19.25 41.50 2.02
C GLU A 21 20.72 41.06 1.83
N LYS A 22 21.35 41.48 0.72
CA LYS A 22 22.75 41.18 0.37
C LYS A 22 23.77 42.27 0.75
N ALA A 23 23.38 43.34 1.44
CA ALA A 23 24.33 44.36 1.86
C ALA A 23 25.34 43.81 2.88
N THR A 24 26.61 44.20 2.72
CA THR A 24 27.64 43.95 3.74
C THR A 24 27.21 44.63 5.03
N ARG A 25 26.79 43.83 6.02
CA ARG A 25 26.32 44.37 7.31
C ARG A 25 27.51 45.01 8.03
N PRO A 26 27.38 46.25 8.55
CA PRO A 26 28.41 46.82 9.40
C PRO A 26 28.60 45.95 10.65
N PRO A 27 29.75 46.08 11.35
CA PRO A 27 29.99 45.38 12.61
C PRO A 27 28.80 45.56 13.54
N LEU A 28 28.37 44.47 14.20
CA LEU A 28 27.24 44.50 15.13
C LEU A 28 27.50 45.60 16.17
N GLN A 29 26.67 46.64 16.16
CA GLN A 29 26.72 47.67 17.19
C GLN A 29 26.50 47.02 18.56
N PRO A 30 27.05 47.56 19.66
CA PRO A 30 26.81 47.05 21.00
C PRO A 30 25.31 47.17 21.32
N VAL A 31 24.56 46.10 21.05
CA VAL A 31 23.16 45.98 21.46
C VAL A 31 23.15 45.67 22.95
N ASP A 32 22.13 46.16 23.66
CA ASP A 32 21.88 45.80 25.07
C ASP A 32 22.08 44.27 25.25
N PRO A 33 23.05 43.82 26.07
CA PRO A 33 23.37 42.41 26.26
C PRO A 33 22.19 41.53 26.63
N LEU A 34 21.11 42.10 27.18
CA LEU A 34 19.91 41.38 27.56
C LEU A 34 18.94 41.12 26.40
N SER A 35 18.98 41.94 25.34
CA SER A 35 18.10 41.80 24.17
C SER A 35 18.33 40.52 23.34
N ARG A 36 19.51 39.92 23.47
CA ARG A 36 19.88 38.66 22.79
C ARG A 36 19.14 37.41 23.31
N PHE A 37 18.51 37.51 24.48
CA PHE A 37 17.85 36.39 25.16
C PHE A 37 16.33 36.39 24.98
N GLY A 38 15.78 37.20 24.08
CA GLY A 38 14.36 37.20 23.73
C GLY A 38 13.93 35.96 22.94
N PRO A 39 12.64 35.59 22.99
CA PRO A 39 12.09 34.51 22.17
C PRO A 39 12.22 34.85 20.68
N LYS A 40 12.65 33.88 19.87
CA LYS A 40 12.67 34.00 18.41
C LYS A 40 11.27 33.73 17.84
N ALA A 41 11.04 34.22 16.62
CA ALA A 41 9.83 33.89 15.88
C ALA A 41 9.68 32.35 15.74
N GLU A 42 8.47 31.87 15.93
CA GLU A 42 8.12 30.45 15.76
C GLU A 42 8.28 30.04 14.29
N ILE A 43 8.91 28.89 14.04
CA ILE A 43 9.06 28.33 12.70
C ILE A 43 7.94 27.33 12.47
N SER A 44 7.01 27.64 11.57
CA SER A 44 5.96 26.72 11.14
C SER A 44 6.43 25.87 9.95
N HIS A 45 6.40 24.55 10.10
CA HIS A 45 6.70 23.64 8.99
C HIS A 45 5.49 23.49 8.07
N ILE A 46 5.63 23.86 6.79
CA ILE A 46 4.58 23.72 5.79
C ILE A 46 4.66 22.32 5.18
N PHE A 47 3.63 21.51 5.41
CA PHE A 47 3.50 20.19 4.79
C PHE A 47 3.13 20.31 3.31
N ARG A 48 3.53 19.30 2.53
CA ARG A 48 3.09 19.19 1.14
C ARG A 48 1.57 18.98 1.10
N ALA A 49 0.92 19.65 0.15
CA ALA A 49 -0.49 19.40 -0.13
C ALA A 49 -0.68 17.96 -0.66
N PRO A 50 -1.77 17.27 -0.27
CA PRO A 50 -2.07 15.95 -0.77
C PRO A 50 -2.39 15.98 -2.27
N GLU A 51 -2.03 14.91 -2.97
CA GLU A 51 -2.34 14.77 -4.39
C GLU A 51 -3.85 14.67 -4.65
N LYS A 52 -4.30 15.25 -5.77
CA LYS A 52 -5.71 15.23 -6.18
C LYS A 52 -6.10 13.83 -6.66
N ARG A 53 -7.13 13.24 -6.06
CA ARG A 53 -7.70 11.94 -6.46
C ARG A 53 -8.76 12.11 -7.57
N PRO A 54 -8.96 11.09 -8.43
CA PRO A 54 -10.01 11.11 -9.45
C PRO A 54 -11.42 11.07 -8.82
N PRO A 55 -12.46 11.50 -9.57
CA PRO A 55 -13.85 11.35 -9.15
C PRO A 55 -14.23 9.87 -8.93
N LYS A 56 -14.98 9.59 -7.86
CA LYS A 56 -15.38 8.22 -7.49
C LYS A 56 -16.16 7.51 -8.59
N GLU A 57 -17.07 8.23 -9.26
CA GLU A 57 -17.89 7.68 -10.35
C GLU A 57 -17.05 7.12 -11.50
N LEU A 58 -15.95 7.82 -11.85
CA LEU A 58 -15.03 7.36 -12.88
C LEU A 58 -14.34 6.07 -12.45
N SER A 59 -13.85 5.99 -11.21
CA SER A 59 -13.23 4.78 -10.67
C SER A 59 -14.20 3.59 -10.65
N LEU A 60 -15.47 3.81 -10.29
CA LEU A 60 -16.50 2.77 -10.27
C LEU A 60 -16.87 2.30 -11.68
N ALA A 61 -16.95 3.20 -12.66
CA ALA A 61 -17.22 2.84 -14.05
C ALA A 61 -16.14 1.90 -14.62
N PHE A 62 -14.86 2.21 -14.38
CA PHE A 62 -13.75 1.35 -14.81
C PHE A 62 -13.66 0.04 -14.03
N LEU A 63 -14.02 0.04 -12.74
CA LEU A 63 -14.17 -1.21 -11.98
C LEU A 63 -15.22 -2.12 -12.61
N GLY A 64 -16.38 -1.57 -12.98
CA GLY A 64 -17.43 -2.31 -13.70
C GLY A 64 -16.94 -2.85 -15.04
N LEU A 65 -16.25 -2.01 -15.83
CA LEU A 65 -15.67 -2.41 -17.11
C LEU A 65 -14.65 -3.56 -16.97
N ALA A 66 -13.82 -3.54 -15.92
CA ALA A 66 -12.86 -4.60 -15.64
C ALA A 66 -13.51 -5.96 -15.33
N LEU A 67 -14.76 -5.98 -14.86
CA LEU A 67 -15.52 -7.21 -14.60
C LEU A 67 -16.21 -7.78 -15.84
N VAL A 68 -16.34 -7.01 -16.93
CA VAL A 68 -17.03 -7.44 -18.16
C VAL A 68 -16.39 -8.69 -18.78
N PRO A 69 -15.05 -8.80 -18.95
CA PRO A 69 -14.43 -10.01 -19.49
C PRO A 69 -14.69 -11.25 -18.63
N LEU A 70 -14.73 -11.09 -17.30
CA LEU A 70 -15.05 -12.18 -16.38
C LEU A 70 -16.50 -12.66 -16.56
N ALA A 71 -17.45 -11.72 -16.66
CA ALA A 71 -18.85 -12.06 -16.92
C ALA A 71 -19.02 -12.76 -18.28
N GLY A 72 -18.35 -12.26 -19.31
CA GLY A 72 -18.32 -12.88 -20.64
C GLY A 72 -17.76 -14.31 -20.60
N PHE A 73 -16.66 -14.53 -19.87
CA PHE A 73 -16.09 -15.86 -19.66
C PHE A 73 -17.08 -16.81 -18.98
N LEU A 74 -17.73 -16.39 -17.89
CA LEU A 74 -18.72 -17.21 -17.18
C LEU A 74 -19.92 -17.56 -18.08
N LEU A 75 -20.44 -16.60 -18.84
CA LEU A 75 -21.51 -16.85 -19.81
C LEU A 75 -21.05 -17.82 -20.90
N GLY A 76 -19.81 -17.68 -21.38
CA GLY A 76 -19.19 -18.61 -22.32
C GLY A 76 -19.17 -20.04 -21.80
N LEU A 77 -18.74 -20.26 -20.55
CA LEU A 77 -18.75 -21.60 -19.93
C LEU A 77 -20.15 -22.22 -19.90
N LEU A 78 -21.17 -21.43 -19.59
CA LEU A 78 -22.57 -21.88 -19.61
C LEU A 78 -23.02 -22.29 -21.01
N ARG A 79 -22.66 -21.50 -22.04
CA ARG A 79 -22.98 -21.79 -23.44
C ARG A 79 -22.26 -23.03 -23.98
N LEU A 80 -21.02 -23.29 -23.54
CA LEU A 80 -20.25 -24.47 -23.91
C LEU A 80 -20.71 -25.75 -23.20
N GLY A 81 -21.59 -25.67 -22.20
CA GLY A 81 -22.07 -26.85 -21.46
C GLY A 81 -20.99 -27.51 -20.61
N VAL A 82 -20.04 -26.72 -20.09
CA VAL A 82 -19.01 -27.21 -19.17
C VAL A 82 -19.67 -27.85 -17.96
N ASN A 83 -19.21 -29.06 -17.60
CA ASN A 83 -19.83 -29.88 -16.56
C ASN A 83 -18.78 -30.49 -15.63
N PHE A 84 -19.24 -31.03 -14.50
CA PHE A 84 -18.40 -31.64 -13.47
C PHE A 84 -18.49 -33.18 -13.46
N LYS A 85 -18.86 -33.81 -14.58
CA LYS A 85 -19.12 -35.26 -14.62
C LYS A 85 -17.89 -36.12 -14.31
N ASN A 86 -16.70 -35.56 -14.54
CA ASN A 86 -15.41 -36.23 -14.30
C ASN A 86 -14.93 -36.11 -12.84
N PHE A 87 -15.65 -35.39 -11.98
CA PHE A 87 -15.30 -35.33 -10.57
C PHE A 87 -15.55 -36.70 -9.92
N PRO A 88 -14.63 -37.22 -9.07
CA PRO A 88 -14.82 -38.53 -8.45
C PRO A 88 -16.09 -38.53 -7.58
N LYS A 89 -16.98 -39.50 -7.80
CA LYS A 89 -18.34 -39.47 -7.24
C LYS A 89 -18.46 -40.05 -5.82
N SER A 90 -17.55 -40.93 -5.40
CA SER A 90 -17.61 -41.54 -4.07
C SER A 90 -16.27 -42.11 -3.60
N GLY A 91 -16.14 -42.30 -2.28
CA GLY A 91 -14.98 -42.92 -1.64
C GLY A 91 -13.77 -42.01 -1.44
N LEU A 92 -12.62 -42.64 -1.20
CA LEU A 92 -11.33 -41.96 -0.98
C LEU A 92 -10.94 -40.97 -2.09
N PRO A 93 -11.10 -41.27 -3.40
CA PRO A 93 -10.77 -40.33 -4.46
C PRO A 93 -11.58 -39.03 -4.41
N ALA A 94 -12.87 -39.10 -4.04
CA ALA A 94 -13.74 -37.94 -3.90
C ALA A 94 -13.31 -37.07 -2.71
N ALA A 95 -12.93 -37.70 -1.59
CA ALA A 95 -12.42 -36.99 -0.42
C ALA A 95 -11.12 -36.24 -0.74
N PHE A 96 -10.13 -36.91 -1.38
CA PHE A 96 -8.88 -36.27 -1.76
C PHE A 96 -9.09 -35.15 -2.79
N ALA A 97 -9.92 -35.36 -3.81
CA ALA A 97 -10.23 -34.32 -4.78
C ALA A 97 -10.88 -33.10 -4.12
N THR A 98 -11.81 -33.31 -3.19
CA THR A 98 -12.47 -32.23 -2.44
C THR A 98 -11.48 -31.46 -1.56
N LEU A 99 -10.65 -32.18 -0.80
CA LEU A 99 -9.61 -31.58 0.05
C LEU A 99 -8.58 -30.78 -0.77
N PHE A 100 -8.24 -31.24 -1.97
CA PHE A 100 -7.33 -30.52 -2.86
C PHE A 100 -7.93 -29.19 -3.33
N HIS A 101 -9.19 -29.17 -3.77
CA HIS A 101 -9.86 -27.93 -4.19
C HIS A 101 -10.13 -26.98 -3.02
N LEU A 102 -10.52 -27.50 -1.85
CA LEU A 102 -10.62 -26.71 -0.61
C LEU A 102 -9.28 -26.12 -0.20
N GLY A 103 -8.19 -26.88 -0.33
CA GLY A 103 -6.84 -26.39 -0.07
C GLY A 103 -6.45 -25.26 -1.03
N LEU A 104 -6.80 -25.38 -2.32
CA LEU A 104 -6.56 -24.31 -3.30
C LEU A 104 -7.37 -23.05 -2.97
N ALA A 105 -8.65 -23.21 -2.61
CA ALA A 105 -9.48 -22.11 -2.14
C ALA A 105 -8.91 -21.47 -0.86
N ALA A 106 -8.36 -22.26 0.06
CA ALA A 106 -7.69 -21.77 1.25
C ALA A 106 -6.41 -20.98 0.94
N VAL A 107 -5.62 -21.38 -0.07
CA VAL A 107 -4.46 -20.60 -0.55
C VAL A 107 -4.90 -19.26 -1.12
N LEU A 108 -5.93 -19.24 -1.97
CA LEU A 108 -6.47 -17.99 -2.51
C LEU A 108 -7.00 -17.09 -1.40
N GLY A 109 -7.72 -17.65 -0.43
CA GLY A 109 -8.19 -16.93 0.76
C GLY A 109 -7.03 -16.39 1.61
N LEU A 110 -5.95 -17.17 1.77
CA LEU A 110 -4.74 -16.73 2.48
C LEU A 110 -4.11 -15.52 1.79
N TYR A 111 -4.09 -15.46 0.45
CA TYR A 111 -3.60 -14.29 -0.28
C TYR A 111 -4.47 -13.06 -0.09
N VAL A 112 -5.79 -13.22 -0.01
CA VAL A 112 -6.71 -12.12 0.36
C VAL A 112 -6.42 -11.63 1.78
N LEU A 113 -6.21 -12.55 2.73
CA LEU A 113 -5.87 -12.19 4.11
C LEU A 113 -4.50 -11.51 4.22
N PHE A 114 -3.52 -11.95 3.43
CA PHE A 114 -2.22 -11.28 3.29
C PHE A 114 -2.37 -9.86 2.78
N TRP A 115 -3.19 -9.65 1.74
CA TRP A 115 -3.46 -8.32 1.21
C TRP A 115 -4.15 -7.41 2.23
N LEU A 116 -5.07 -7.96 3.03
CA LEU A 116 -5.83 -7.18 4.01
C LEU A 116 -5.04 -6.84 5.28
N LYS A 117 -4.36 -7.84 5.89
CA LYS A 117 -3.83 -7.70 7.26
C LYS A 117 -2.60 -8.54 7.61
N LEU A 118 -2.33 -9.68 6.97
CA LEU A 118 -1.23 -10.56 7.42
C LEU A 118 0.14 -10.02 6.98
N ASN A 119 1.16 -10.27 7.80
CA ASN A 119 2.55 -10.02 7.42
C ASN A 119 3.11 -11.18 6.58
N LEU A 120 4.25 -10.92 5.93
CA LEU A 120 4.91 -11.88 5.04
C LEU A 120 5.30 -13.19 5.75
N PHE A 121 5.93 -13.12 6.93
CA PHE A 121 6.41 -14.31 7.64
C PHE A 121 5.28 -15.20 8.15
N THR A 122 4.20 -14.61 8.67
CA THR A 122 3.00 -15.35 9.07
C THR A 122 2.36 -16.02 7.86
N THR A 123 2.24 -15.30 6.75
CA THR A 123 1.68 -15.86 5.50
C THR A 123 2.52 -17.01 4.98
N LEU A 124 3.85 -16.85 4.92
CA LEU A 124 4.77 -17.91 4.49
C LEU A 124 4.73 -19.13 5.41
N LYS A 125 4.60 -18.95 6.72
CA LYS A 125 4.45 -20.08 7.67
C LYS A 125 3.18 -20.87 7.38
N VAL A 126 2.03 -20.20 7.25
CA VAL A 126 0.75 -20.86 6.95
C VAL A 126 0.79 -21.51 5.57
N LEU A 127 1.31 -20.80 4.56
CA LEU A 127 1.48 -21.31 3.21
C LEU A 127 2.43 -22.52 3.16
N GLY A 128 3.48 -22.55 3.97
CA GLY A 128 4.40 -23.67 4.08
C GLY A 128 3.70 -24.95 4.52
N PHE A 129 2.92 -24.89 5.62
CA PHE A 129 2.13 -26.04 6.08
C PHE A 129 1.06 -26.44 5.05
N LEU A 130 0.33 -25.45 4.53
CA LEU A 130 -0.75 -25.68 3.55
C LEU A 130 -0.20 -26.24 2.23
N GLY A 131 1.00 -25.83 1.83
CA GLY A 131 1.69 -26.29 0.63
C GLY A 131 2.10 -27.76 0.73
N VAL A 132 2.72 -28.18 1.84
CA VAL A 132 3.04 -29.60 2.07
C VAL A 132 1.78 -30.46 2.04
N PHE A 133 0.72 -30.00 2.70
CA PHE A 133 -0.58 -30.65 2.66
C PHE A 133 -1.10 -30.77 1.22
N LEU A 134 -1.16 -29.67 0.47
CA LEU A 134 -1.64 -29.62 -0.90
C LEU A 134 -0.85 -30.52 -1.87
N VAL A 135 0.47 -30.61 -1.71
CA VAL A 135 1.31 -31.51 -2.51
C VAL A 135 0.86 -32.96 -2.32
N PHE A 136 0.63 -33.38 -1.06
CA PHE A 136 0.17 -34.74 -0.77
C PHE A 136 -1.21 -35.03 -1.36
N VAL A 137 -2.21 -34.17 -1.07
CA VAL A 137 -3.59 -34.39 -1.53
C VAL A 137 -3.70 -34.26 -3.05
N GLY A 138 -2.96 -33.32 -3.63
CA GLY A 138 -2.87 -33.09 -5.07
C GLY A 138 -2.26 -34.27 -5.79
N HIS A 139 -1.14 -34.81 -5.29
CA HIS A 139 -0.54 -36.02 -5.85
C HIS A 139 -1.53 -37.17 -5.88
N ARG A 140 -2.24 -37.46 -4.77
CA ARG A 140 -3.26 -38.52 -4.72
C ARG A 140 -4.38 -38.31 -5.74
N THR A 141 -4.86 -37.07 -5.88
CA THR A 141 -5.93 -36.71 -6.82
C THR A 141 -5.50 -36.89 -8.28
N LEU A 142 -4.30 -36.39 -8.63
CA LEU A 142 -3.76 -36.48 -9.98
C LEU A 142 -3.38 -37.92 -10.36
N SER A 143 -2.81 -38.70 -9.44
CA SER A 143 -2.53 -40.12 -9.68
C SER A 143 -3.80 -40.92 -9.93
N TYR A 144 -4.89 -40.64 -9.22
CA TYR A 144 -6.19 -41.27 -9.46
C TYR A 144 -6.75 -40.91 -10.84
N LEU A 145 -6.63 -39.65 -11.25
CA LEU A 145 -7.08 -39.20 -12.56
C LEU A 145 -6.27 -39.89 -13.68
N ALA A 146 -4.95 -39.97 -13.52
CA ALA A 146 -4.07 -40.62 -14.49
C ALA A 146 -4.37 -42.11 -14.65
N SER A 147 -4.57 -42.85 -13.54
CA SER A 147 -4.89 -44.28 -13.61
C SER A 147 -6.27 -44.55 -14.23
N THR A 148 -7.26 -43.72 -13.93
CA THR A 148 -8.60 -43.80 -14.53
C THR A 148 -8.53 -43.54 -16.04
N SER A 149 -7.75 -42.54 -16.46
CA SER A 149 -7.54 -42.24 -17.88
C SER A 149 -6.80 -43.36 -18.62
N ALA A 150 -5.81 -43.99 -17.99
CA ALA A 150 -5.10 -45.13 -18.58
C ALA A 150 -6.03 -46.32 -18.80
N LYS A 151 -6.89 -46.63 -17.80
CA LYS A 151 -7.87 -47.71 -17.88
C LYS A 151 -8.91 -47.48 -18.98
N LEU A 152 -9.34 -46.24 -19.20
CA LEU A 152 -10.26 -45.88 -20.27
C LEU A 152 -9.63 -46.05 -21.66
N LYS A 153 -8.33 -45.77 -21.80
CA LYS A 153 -7.61 -45.89 -23.08
C LYS A 153 -7.29 -47.34 -23.46
N SER A 154 -7.18 -48.23 -22.48
CA SER A 154 -6.90 -49.66 -22.69
C SER A 154 -8.16 -50.52 -22.88
N ALA A 155 -9.34 -49.94 -22.71
CA ALA A 155 -10.64 -50.60 -22.89
C ALA A 155 -11.22 -50.27 -24.27
#